data_AF-A0A4Y9SFC8-F1
#
_entry.id   AF-A0A4Y9SFC8-F1
#
_cell.length_a   1.000
_cell.length_b   1.000
_cell.length_c   1.000
_cell.angle_alpha   90.00
_cell.angle_beta   90.00
_cell.angle_gamma   90.00
#
_symmetry.space_group_name_H-M   'P 1'
#
loop_
_entity.id
_entity.type
_entity.pdbx_description
1 polymer ?
#
loop_
_entity_poly.entity_id
_entity_poly.type
_entity_poly.pdbx_seq_one_letter_code
_entity_poly.pdbx_strand_id
1 'polypeptide(L)'
;MDLFNKSGVLVASLLVSVGALIACQAQEDAVPSPTVIEAAAMQLGPAGQPAAERRLQEWAEQGSPVAQRELALRYLSNPAKRHEAMELFERAASAGDAQAAVGLVGMTHEATVSANAGTGAGAAISAGRVLKEAATANYIAH
;
A
#
# COMPACT_ATOMS: atom_id res chain seq x y z
N MET A 1 5.14 -28.14 53.53
CA MET A 1 4.14 -27.97 52.45
C MET A 1 4.77 -27.16 51.31
N ASP A 2 5.99 -27.53 50.89
CA ASP A 2 6.89 -26.63 50.14
C ASP A 2 7.21 -27.11 48.72
N LEU A 3 6.84 -28.36 48.39
CA LEU A 3 7.05 -28.91 47.06
C LEU A 3 6.08 -28.32 46.03
N PHE A 4 4.80 -28.14 46.39
CA PHE A 4 3.78 -27.62 45.47
C PHE A 4 4.05 -26.18 45.01
N ASN A 5 4.67 -25.34 45.85
CA ASN A 5 5.06 -23.99 45.49
C ASN A 5 6.19 -23.97 44.46
N LYS A 6 7.19 -24.84 44.62
CA LYS A 6 8.33 -24.93 43.67
C LYS A 6 7.89 -25.46 42.31
N SER A 7 7.04 -26.48 42.29
CA SER A 7 6.49 -27.04 41.03
C SER A 7 5.64 -26.01 40.28
N GLY A 8 4.80 -25.24 41.00
CA GLY A 8 3.97 -24.19 40.41
C GLY A 8 4.79 -23.06 39.79
N VAL A 9 5.87 -22.62 40.47
CA VAL A 9 6.76 -21.58 39.96
C VAL A 9 7.51 -22.05 38.71
N LEU A 10 7.94 -23.31 38.64
CA LEU A 10 8.60 -23.86 37.45
C LEU A 10 7.66 -23.92 36.24
N VAL A 11 6.41 -24.35 36.44
CA VAL A 11 5.40 -24.40 35.36
C VAL A 11 5.04 -22.98 34.89
N ALA A 12 4.85 -22.04 35.81
CA ALA A 12 4.57 -20.65 35.46
C ALA A 12 5.74 -20.01 34.70
N SER A 13 6.99 -20.25 35.14
CA SER A 13 8.18 -19.72 34.47
C SER A 13 8.37 -20.32 33.07
N LEU A 14 8.02 -21.60 32.87
CA LEU A 14 8.06 -22.25 31.56
C LEU A 14 6.98 -21.69 30.62
N LEU A 15 5.76 -21.48 31.11
CA LEU A 15 4.68 -20.89 30.32
C LEU A 15 4.97 -19.44 29.93
N VAL A 16 5.56 -18.65 30.82
CA VAL A 16 5.98 -17.26 30.52
C VAL A 16 7.08 -17.23 29.46
N SER A 17 8.07 -18.12 29.54
CA SER A 17 9.16 -18.18 28.55
C SER A 17 8.70 -18.70 27.20
N VAL A 18 7.80 -19.69 27.15
CA VAL A 18 7.17 -20.14 25.89
C VAL A 18 6.26 -19.05 25.29
N GLY A 19 5.49 -18.34 26.12
CA GLY A 19 4.67 -17.21 25.68
C GLY A 19 5.49 -16.05 25.09
N ALA A 20 6.64 -15.74 25.70
CA ALA A 20 7.56 -14.73 25.17
C ALA A 20 8.16 -15.15 23.81
N LEU A 21 8.47 -16.43 23.62
CA LEU A 21 8.97 -16.94 22.34
C LEU A 21 7.91 -16.90 21.24
N ILE A 22 6.64 -17.15 21.56
CA ILE A 22 5.53 -17.03 20.59
C ILE A 22 5.32 -15.57 20.18
N ALA A 23 5.46 -14.62 21.11
CA ALA A 23 5.35 -13.19 20.81
C ALA A 23 6.51 -12.67 19.94
N CYS A 24 7.72 -13.22 20.07
CA CYS A 24 8.85 -12.87 19.20
C CYS A 24 8.66 -13.34 17.75
N GLN A 25 7.95 -14.44 17.50
CA GLN A 25 7.69 -14.94 16.15
C GLN A 25 6.58 -14.17 15.42
N ALA A 26 5.71 -13.46 16.15
CA ALA A 26 4.64 -12.64 15.57
C ALA A 26 5.14 -11.27 15.05
N GLN A 27 6.42 -10.94 15.23
CA GLN A 27 7.00 -9.66 14.82
C GLN A 27 7.41 -9.61 13.34
N GLU A 28 7.27 -10.72 12.60
CA GLU A 28 7.55 -10.78 11.15
C GLU A 28 6.50 -10.05 10.27
N ASP A 29 5.38 -9.60 10.85
CA ASP A 29 4.34 -8.80 10.20
C ASP A 29 4.56 -7.27 10.26
N ALA A 30 5.77 -6.82 10.62
CA ALA A 30 6.11 -5.41 10.50
C ALA A 30 6.41 -5.10 9.03
N VAL A 31 5.57 -4.25 8.40
CA VAL A 31 5.86 -3.62 7.11
C VAL A 31 7.32 -3.13 7.11
N PRO A 32 8.18 -3.64 6.23
CA PRO A 32 9.60 -3.29 6.25
C PRO A 32 9.81 -1.85 5.81
N SER A 33 11.02 -1.32 6.03
CA SER A 33 11.32 0.07 5.65
C SER A 33 11.09 0.32 4.16
N PRO A 34 10.73 1.54 3.75
CA PRO A 34 10.49 1.89 2.33
C PRO A 34 11.61 1.43 1.38
N THR A 35 12.87 1.56 1.83
CA THR A 35 14.06 1.14 1.08
C THR A 35 14.09 -0.36 0.79
N VAL A 36 13.63 -1.19 1.73
CA VAL A 36 13.56 -2.66 1.55
C VAL A 36 12.44 -3.02 0.59
N ILE A 37 11.32 -2.31 0.65
CA ILE A 37 10.18 -2.49 -0.25
C ILE A 37 10.59 -2.14 -1.69
N GLU A 38 11.25 -1.00 -1.89
CA GLU A 38 11.78 -0.59 -3.19
C GLU A 38 12.84 -1.57 -3.71
N ALA A 39 13.76 -2.01 -2.85
CA ALA A 39 14.75 -3.02 -3.23
C ALA A 39 14.09 -4.34 -3.65
N ALA A 40 13.05 -4.76 -2.95
CA ALA A 40 12.25 -5.93 -3.33
C ALA A 40 11.55 -5.69 -4.67
N ALA A 41 10.94 -4.53 -4.87
CA ALA A 41 10.32 -4.12 -6.14
C ALA A 41 11.30 -4.19 -7.33
N MET A 42 12.55 -3.75 -7.14
CA MET A 42 13.59 -3.84 -8.17
C MET A 42 13.95 -5.29 -8.53
N GLN A 43 13.87 -6.23 -7.58
CA GLN A 43 14.17 -7.65 -7.83
C GLN A 43 13.09 -8.38 -8.64
N LEU A 44 11.88 -7.81 -8.73
CA LEU A 44 10.78 -8.44 -9.45
C LEU A 44 11.05 -8.55 -10.97
N GLY A 45 11.91 -7.68 -11.51
CA GLY A 45 12.32 -7.65 -12.92
C GLY A 45 11.14 -7.53 -13.91
N PRO A 46 11.43 -7.56 -15.23
CA PRO A 46 10.39 -7.56 -16.26
C PRO A 46 9.60 -8.88 -16.31
N ALA A 47 10.17 -9.98 -15.82
CA ALA A 47 9.59 -11.31 -15.92
C ALA A 47 8.56 -11.65 -14.84
N GLY A 48 8.35 -10.83 -13.80
CA GLY A 48 7.25 -11.15 -12.88
C GLY A 48 7.57 -12.28 -11.91
N GLN A 49 8.48 -12.12 -10.95
CA GLN A 49 8.60 -13.16 -9.90
C GLN A 49 7.32 -13.18 -9.04
N PRO A 50 6.45 -14.21 -9.15
CA PRO A 50 5.10 -14.17 -8.57
C PRO A 50 5.13 -14.17 -7.04
N ALA A 51 6.18 -14.73 -6.43
CA ALA A 51 6.38 -14.70 -4.99
C ALA A 51 6.70 -13.29 -4.48
N ALA A 52 7.45 -12.51 -5.24
CA ALA A 52 7.86 -11.18 -4.83
C ALA A 52 6.74 -10.15 -5.09
N GLU A 53 5.94 -10.34 -6.14
CA GLU A 53 4.69 -9.59 -6.33
C GLU A 53 3.70 -9.84 -5.19
N ARG A 54 3.58 -11.09 -4.73
CA ARG A 54 2.70 -11.42 -3.60
C ARG A 54 3.11 -10.73 -2.32
N ARG A 55 4.41 -10.65 -2.02
CA ARG A 55 4.91 -9.88 -0.87
C ARG A 55 4.62 -8.39 -0.99
N LEU A 56 4.79 -7.82 -2.18
CA LEU A 56 4.43 -6.43 -2.44
C LEU A 56 2.94 -6.18 -2.22
N GLN A 57 2.10 -7.13 -2.63
CA GLN A 57 0.66 -7.08 -2.37
C GLN A 57 0.35 -7.16 -0.87
N GLU A 58 0.98 -8.08 -0.14
CA GLU A 58 0.83 -8.20 1.31
C GLU A 58 1.20 -6.87 2.01
N TRP A 59 2.33 -6.25 1.67
CA TRP A 59 2.73 -4.96 2.24
C TRP A 59 1.80 -3.81 1.83
N ALA A 60 1.26 -3.85 0.61
CA ALA A 60 0.29 -2.87 0.15
C ALA A 60 -1.04 -2.97 0.91
N GLU A 61 -1.48 -4.20 1.20
CA GLU A 61 -2.66 -4.52 2.02
C GLU A 61 -2.47 -4.11 3.49
N GLN A 62 -1.24 -4.23 4.01
CA GLN A 62 -0.85 -3.73 5.33
C GLN A 62 -0.75 -2.19 5.39
N GLY A 63 -1.01 -1.48 4.29
CA GLY A 63 -1.09 -0.03 4.25
C GLY A 63 0.22 0.68 3.91
N SER A 64 1.25 -0.03 3.43
CA SER A 64 2.49 0.61 2.99
C SER A 64 2.26 1.46 1.74
N PRO A 65 2.44 2.79 1.81
CA PRO A 65 2.21 3.65 0.66
C PRO A 65 3.24 3.39 -0.46
N VAL A 66 4.48 3.03 -0.08
CA VAL A 66 5.54 2.68 -1.01
C VAL A 66 5.22 1.36 -1.72
N ALA A 67 4.73 0.34 -1.00
CA ALA A 67 4.35 -0.92 -1.64
C ALA A 67 3.17 -0.75 -2.61
N GLN A 68 2.18 0.05 -2.22
CA GLN A 68 1.05 0.40 -3.08
C GLN A 68 1.52 1.09 -4.37
N ARG A 69 2.44 2.06 -4.25
CA ARG A 69 3.04 2.74 -5.40
C ARG A 69 3.79 1.78 -6.32
N GLU A 70 4.68 0.95 -5.78
CA GLU A 70 5.47 0.00 -6.58
C GLU A 70 4.58 -1.04 -7.27
N LEU A 71 3.52 -1.53 -6.60
CA LEU A 71 2.54 -2.42 -7.20
C LEU A 71 1.74 -1.72 -8.31
N ALA A 72 1.33 -0.47 -8.09
CA ALA A 72 0.63 0.35 -9.08
C ALA A 72 1.45 0.57 -10.36
N LEU A 73 2.74 0.91 -10.22
CA LEU A 73 3.68 1.05 -11.35
C LEU A 73 3.76 -0.23 -12.19
N ARG A 74 3.67 -1.38 -11.52
CA ARG A 74 3.64 -2.67 -12.19
C ARG A 74 2.35 -2.92 -12.96
N TYR A 75 1.23 -2.54 -12.36
CA TYR A 75 -0.10 -2.71 -12.94
C TYR A 75 -0.33 -1.75 -14.11
N LEU A 76 0.35 -0.60 -14.16
CA LEU A 76 0.35 0.29 -15.33
C LEU A 76 0.78 -0.42 -16.61
N SER A 77 1.75 -1.34 -16.52
CA SER A 77 2.24 -2.09 -17.68
C SER A 77 1.20 -3.07 -18.23
N ASN A 78 0.16 -3.40 -17.46
CA ASN A 78 -0.93 -4.29 -17.87
C ASN A 78 -2.22 -3.49 -18.10
N PRO A 79 -2.71 -3.34 -19.35
CA PRO A 79 -3.89 -2.54 -19.65
C PRO A 79 -5.16 -2.99 -18.91
N ALA A 80 -5.28 -4.28 -18.58
CA ALA A 80 -6.42 -4.82 -17.84
C ALA A 80 -6.41 -4.41 -16.35
N LYS A 81 -5.24 -4.15 -15.78
CA LYS A 81 -5.06 -3.80 -14.36
C LYS A 81 -4.91 -2.29 -14.13
N ARG A 82 -5.08 -1.45 -15.16
CA ARG A 82 -4.92 0.01 -15.00
C ARG A 82 -5.90 0.62 -14.02
N HIS A 83 -7.10 0.07 -13.86
CA HIS A 83 -8.03 0.57 -12.86
C HIS A 83 -7.51 0.30 -11.44
N GLU A 84 -7.06 -0.93 -11.18
CA GLU A 84 -6.43 -1.31 -9.90
C GLU A 84 -5.17 -0.48 -9.62
N ALA A 85 -4.36 -0.18 -10.64
CA ALA A 85 -3.20 0.71 -10.50
C ALA A 85 -3.60 2.11 -10.00
N MET A 86 -4.71 2.65 -10.53
CA MET A 86 -5.19 3.98 -10.15
C MET A 86 -5.64 4.01 -8.68
N GLU A 87 -6.41 3.01 -8.24
CA GLU A 87 -6.85 2.89 -6.84
C GLU A 87 -5.66 2.76 -5.88
N LEU A 88 -4.62 2.01 -6.26
CA LEU A 88 -3.40 1.88 -5.48
C LEU A 88 -2.64 3.20 -5.37
N PHE A 89 -2.52 3.97 -6.47
CA PHE A 89 -1.92 5.30 -6.41
C PHE A 89 -2.74 6.29 -5.59
N GLU A 90 -4.07 6.26 -5.68
CA GLU A 90 -4.95 7.09 -4.85
C GLU A 90 -4.75 6.82 -3.36
N ARG A 91 -4.67 5.53 -2.99
CA ARG A 91 -4.42 5.12 -1.60
C ARG A 91 -3.05 5.56 -1.11
N ALA A 92 -2.02 5.38 -1.93
CA ALA A 92 -0.66 5.81 -1.59
C ALA A 92 -0.54 7.34 -1.50
N ALA A 93 -1.17 8.07 -2.44
CA ALA A 93 -1.17 9.54 -2.46
C ALA A 93 -1.95 10.13 -1.29
N SER A 94 -3.10 9.55 -0.93
CA SER A 94 -3.86 9.97 0.26
C SER A 94 -3.13 9.70 1.57
N ALA A 95 -2.25 8.69 1.59
CA ALA A 95 -1.33 8.42 2.69
C ALA A 95 -0.07 9.33 2.68
N GLY A 96 0.06 10.25 1.71
CA GLY A 96 1.13 11.24 1.65
C GLY A 96 2.32 10.88 0.76
N ASP A 97 2.24 9.81 -0.05
CA ASP A 97 3.29 9.49 -1.03
C ASP A 97 3.22 10.45 -2.23
N ALA A 98 4.18 11.38 -2.28
CA ALA A 98 4.28 12.36 -3.35
C ALA A 98 4.55 11.73 -4.73
N GLN A 99 5.28 10.61 -4.79
CA GLN A 99 5.55 9.91 -6.06
C GLN A 99 4.29 9.22 -6.57
N ALA A 100 3.47 8.68 -5.68
CA ALA A 100 2.16 8.14 -6.05
C ALA A 100 1.21 9.23 -6.57
N ALA A 101 1.21 10.42 -5.95
CA ALA A 101 0.42 11.55 -6.43
C ALA A 101 0.84 11.97 -7.85
N VAL A 102 2.14 12.00 -8.14
CA VAL A 102 2.65 12.26 -9.49
C VAL A 102 2.23 11.17 -10.47
N GLY A 103 2.30 9.90 -10.07
CA GLY A 103 1.83 8.77 -10.88
C GLY A 103 0.34 8.87 -11.24
N LEU A 104 -0.49 9.24 -10.26
CA LEU A 104 -1.93 9.44 -10.45
C LEU A 104 -2.21 10.56 -11.45
N VAL A 105 -1.53 11.71 -11.33
CA VAL A 105 -1.65 12.81 -12.30
C VAL A 105 -1.27 12.35 -13.70
N GLY A 106 -0.18 11.61 -13.85
CA GLY A 106 0.23 11.02 -15.13
C GLY A 106 -0.86 10.16 -15.75
N MET A 107 -1.46 9.25 -14.97
CA MET A 107 -2.55 8.39 -15.45
C MET A 107 -3.79 9.17 -15.89
N THR A 108 -4.18 10.20 -15.15
CA THR A 108 -5.35 11.03 -15.52
C THR A 108 -5.07 11.82 -16.80
N HIS A 109 -3.84 12.28 -17.03
CA HIS A 109 -3.45 12.92 -18.27
C HIS A 109 -3.50 11.96 -19.46
N GLU A 110 -2.99 10.74 -19.32
CA GLU A 110 -3.09 9.73 -20.38
C GLU A 110 -4.55 9.34 -20.66
N ALA A 111 -5.36 9.18 -19.63
CA ALA A 111 -6.79 8.89 -19.76
C ALA A 111 -7.53 10.03 -20.47
N THR A 112 -7.23 11.29 -20.15
CA THR A 112 -7.87 12.45 -20.79
C THR A 112 -7.40 12.65 -22.23
N VAL A 113 -6.14 12.38 -22.56
CA VAL A 113 -5.65 12.38 -23.95
C VAL A 113 -6.32 11.27 -24.75
N SER A 114 -6.42 10.06 -24.18
CA SER A 114 -7.13 8.95 -24.81
C SER A 114 -8.64 9.20 -24.93
N ALA A 115 -9.25 9.96 -24.02
CA ALA A 115 -10.65 10.36 -24.07
C ALA A 115 -10.90 11.55 -25.02
N ASN A 116 -9.95 12.48 -25.16
CA ASN A 116 -10.02 13.55 -26.16
C ASN A 116 -9.81 13.02 -27.58
N ALA A 117 -9.13 11.89 -27.74
CA ALA A 117 -9.13 11.13 -28.98
C ALA A 117 -10.50 10.44 -29.26
N GLY A 118 -11.42 10.41 -28.29
CA GLY A 118 -12.65 9.65 -28.33
C GLY A 118 -13.98 10.42 -28.20
N THR A 119 -14.11 11.52 -27.44
CA THR A 119 -15.33 12.36 -27.30
C THR A 119 -15.13 13.47 -26.24
N GLY A 120 -14.61 14.62 -26.65
CA GLY A 120 -14.12 15.68 -25.76
C GLY A 120 -15.14 16.69 -25.20
N ALA A 121 -16.17 16.30 -24.45
CA ALA A 121 -17.00 17.32 -23.77
C ALA A 121 -17.62 16.92 -22.42
N GLY A 122 -17.95 15.65 -22.19
CA GLY A 122 -18.72 15.25 -20.99
C GLY A 122 -17.88 15.07 -19.72
N ALA A 123 -16.70 14.46 -19.83
CA ALA A 123 -15.90 14.06 -18.67
C ALA A 123 -15.08 15.22 -18.05
N ALA A 124 -14.73 16.25 -18.83
CA ALA A 124 -14.01 17.42 -18.31
C ALA A 124 -14.88 18.23 -17.33
N ILE A 125 -16.20 18.24 -17.53
CA ILE A 125 -17.14 19.01 -16.70
C ILE A 125 -17.33 18.34 -15.33
N SER A 126 -17.30 17.00 -15.25
CA SER A 126 -17.42 16.28 -13.97
C SER A 126 -16.16 16.40 -13.11
N ALA A 127 -14.97 16.26 -13.71
CA ALA A 127 -13.70 16.42 -12.99
C ALA A 127 -13.49 17.84 -12.46
N GLY A 128 -13.86 18.86 -13.25
CA GLY A 128 -13.81 20.26 -12.81
C GLY A 128 -14.74 20.57 -11.62
N ARG A 129 -15.88 19.87 -11.51
CA ARG A 129 -16.80 20.02 -10.38
C ARG A 129 -16.22 19.41 -9.09
N VAL A 130 -15.64 18.22 -9.19
CA VAL A 130 -15.03 17.50 -8.04
C VAL A 130 -13.84 18.27 -7.47
N LEU A 131 -12.99 18.84 -8.33
CA LEU A 131 -11.85 19.66 -7.90
C LEU A 131 -12.28 20.96 -7.21
N LYS A 132 -13.38 21.58 -7.66
CA LYS A 132 -13.93 22.78 -7.01
C LYS A 132 -14.47 22.45 -5.62
N GLU A 133 -15.21 21.35 -5.48
CA GLU A 133 -15.76 20.91 -4.19
C GLU A 133 -14.66 20.58 -3.18
N ALA A 134 -13.61 19.87 -3.61
CA ALA A 134 -12.44 19.55 -2.79
C ALA A 134 -11.68 20.81 -2.35
N ALA A 135 -11.52 21.80 -3.22
CA ALA A 135 -10.86 23.06 -2.89
C ALA A 135 -11.69 23.92 -1.92
N THR A 136 -13.02 23.93 -2.06
CA THR A 136 -13.90 24.69 -1.16
C THR A 136 -14.07 24.05 0.22
N ALA A 137 -14.07 22.71 0.29
CA ALA A 137 -14.14 21.98 1.56
C ALA A 137 -12.90 22.20 2.44
N ASN A 138 -11.73 22.46 1.81
CA ASN A 138 -10.47 22.70 2.50
C ASN A 138 -10.23 24.18 2.89
N TYR A 139 -11.14 25.10 2.56
CA TYR A 139 -10.99 26.54 2.85
C TYR A 139 -11.86 27.03 4.03
N ILE A 140 -12.58 26.14 4.72
CA ILE A 140 -13.34 26.48 5.94
C ILE A 140 -12.77 25.71 7.13
N ALA A 141 -11.57 26.09 7.56
CA ALA A 141 -11.09 25.82 8.90
C ALA A 141 -10.03 26.87 9.27
N HIS A 142 -10.44 27.78 10.17
CA HIS A 142 -9.73 28.89 10.83
C HIS A 142 -9.71 30.23 10.10
#